data_AF-A0A1F6DYY4-F1
#
_entry.id   AF-A0A1F6DYY4-F1
#
_cell.length_a   1.000
_cell.length_b   1.000
_cell.length_c   1.000
_cell.angle_alpha   90.00
_cell.angle_beta   90.00
_cell.angle_gamma   90.00
#
_symmetry.space_group_name_H-M   'P 1'
#
loop_
_entity.id
_entity.type
_entity.pdbx_description
1 polymer ?
#
loop_
_entity_poly.entity_id
_entity_poly.type
_entity_poly.pdbx_seq_one_letter_code
_entity_poly.pdbx_strand_id
1 'polypeptide(L)'
;MITTTFIIATVAYIVFNFAFAFVWNLGIFKKQYETLTGETAREKPIIPLGFLAIVIQALALSTLFALFYSGTNPITGGLFFGLLLGSYSIVYGAFVVPAKFNIEPVWQYAVLELAYGVLHFSIAGIIVAYVFS
;
A
#
# COMPACT_ATOMS: atom_id res chain seq x y z
N MET A 1 3.91 21.44 8.21
CA MET A 1 2.99 21.96 9.25
C MET A 1 1.91 20.93 9.46
N ILE A 2 1.66 20.51 10.72
CA ILE A 2 0.53 19.62 11.02
C ILE A 2 -0.75 20.48 10.93
N THR A 3 -1.57 20.23 9.93
CA THR A 3 -2.87 20.88 9.73
C THR A 3 -4.01 19.88 9.92
N THR A 4 -5.25 20.36 10.04
CA THR A 4 -6.43 19.50 10.06
C THR A 4 -6.50 18.60 8.82
N THR A 5 -6.20 19.16 7.64
CA THR A 5 -6.12 18.42 6.38
C THR A 5 -5.09 17.29 6.42
N PHE A 6 -3.90 17.55 6.96
CA PHE A 6 -2.87 16.52 7.12
C PHE A 6 -3.33 15.38 8.03
N ILE A 7 -3.99 15.70 9.14
CA ILE A 7 -4.52 14.69 10.07
C ILE A 7 -5.61 13.86 9.39
N ILE A 8 -6.56 14.51 8.70
CA ILE A 8 -7.63 13.82 7.97
C ILE A 8 -7.05 12.89 6.90
N ALA A 9 -6.07 13.36 6.12
CA ALA A 9 -5.43 12.56 5.09
C ALA A 9 -4.71 11.33 5.67
N THR A 10 -3.98 11.54 6.78
CA THR A 10 -3.27 10.46 7.49
C THR A 10 -4.26 9.41 7.99
N VAL A 11 -5.33 9.82 8.68
CA VAL A 11 -6.35 8.90 9.22
C VAL A 11 -7.11 8.19 8.09
N ALA A 12 -7.51 8.92 7.04
CA ALA A 12 -8.20 8.36 5.88
C ALA A 12 -7.35 7.26 5.21
N TYR A 13 -6.05 7.52 5.03
CA TYR A 13 -5.13 6.51 4.50
C TYR A 13 -5.01 5.31 5.43
N ILE A 14 -4.87 5.50 6.75
CA ILE A 14 -4.75 4.39 7.71
C ILE A 14 -5.97 3.48 7.64
N VAL A 15 -7.18 4.07 7.69
CA VAL A 15 -8.44 3.31 7.65
C VAL A 15 -8.57 2.56 6.32
N PHE A 16 -8.31 3.25 5.21
CA PHE A 16 -8.37 2.64 3.88
C PHE A 16 -7.36 1.50 3.74
N ASN A 17 -6.07 1.75 4.00
CA ASN A 17 -5.01 0.77 3.81
C ASN A 17 -5.21 -0.44 4.73
N PHE A 18 -5.61 -0.23 5.98
CA PHE A 18 -5.91 -1.36 6.87
C PHE A 18 -7.05 -2.23 6.35
N ALA A 19 -8.17 -1.62 5.95
CA ALA A 19 -9.30 -2.36 5.37
C ALA A 19 -8.90 -3.08 4.07
N PHE A 20 -8.21 -2.38 3.17
CA PHE A 20 -7.77 -2.90 1.89
C PHE A 20 -6.79 -4.07 2.06
N ALA A 21 -5.75 -3.88 2.87
CA ALA A 21 -4.74 -4.89 3.17
C ALA A 21 -5.36 -6.12 3.84
N PHE A 22 -6.28 -5.92 4.80
CA PHE A 22 -6.97 -7.00 5.48
C PHE A 22 -7.83 -7.81 4.51
N VAL A 23 -8.69 -7.15 3.73
CA VAL A 23 -9.56 -7.80 2.75
C VAL A 23 -8.74 -8.53 1.69
N TRP A 24 -7.68 -7.92 1.18
CA TRP A 24 -6.84 -8.51 0.15
C TRP A 24 -6.05 -9.72 0.67
N ASN A 25 -5.23 -9.54 1.71
CA ASN A 25 -4.27 -10.54 2.16
C ASN A 25 -4.89 -11.63 3.04
N LEU A 26 -5.88 -11.27 3.85
CA LEU A 26 -6.49 -12.19 4.83
C LEU A 26 -7.91 -12.64 4.42
N GLY A 27 -8.51 -11.99 3.43
CA GLY A 27 -9.78 -12.37 2.83
C GLY A 27 -9.60 -13.05 1.48
N ILE A 28 -9.62 -12.26 0.40
CA ILE A 28 -9.76 -12.71 -0.98
C ILE A 28 -8.60 -13.60 -1.43
N PHE A 29 -7.36 -13.18 -1.16
CA PHE A 29 -6.16 -13.85 -1.68
C PHE A 29 -5.42 -14.67 -0.63
N LYS A 30 -5.99 -14.85 0.57
CA LYS A 30 -5.34 -15.58 1.68
C LYS A 30 -4.80 -16.94 1.24
N LYS A 31 -5.66 -17.77 0.64
CA LYS A 31 -5.27 -19.11 0.17
C LYS A 31 -4.20 -19.06 -0.93
N GLN A 32 -4.28 -18.08 -1.82
CA GLN A 32 -3.29 -17.87 -2.87
C GLN A 32 -1.91 -17.57 -2.24
N TYR A 33 -1.86 -16.65 -1.28
CA TYR A 33 -0.63 -16.31 -0.57
C TYR A 33 -0.07 -17.50 0.20
N GLU A 34 -0.90 -18.24 0.94
CA GLU A 34 -0.48 -19.45 1.66
C GLU A 34 0.08 -20.51 0.71
N THR A 35 -0.55 -20.70 -0.46
CA THR A 35 -0.09 -21.66 -1.47
C THR A 35 1.25 -21.24 -2.08
N LEU A 36 1.40 -19.95 -2.43
CA LEU A 36 2.59 -19.43 -3.09
C LEU A 36 3.80 -19.36 -2.15
N THR A 37 3.57 -19.03 -0.87
CA THR A 37 4.65 -18.86 0.12
C THR A 37 4.99 -20.14 0.87
N GLY A 38 4.07 -21.11 0.92
CA GLY A 38 4.25 -22.39 1.60
C GLY A 38 4.73 -22.21 3.04
N GLU A 39 5.77 -22.96 3.41
CA GLU A 39 6.38 -22.92 4.74
C GLU A 39 7.23 -21.66 4.99
N THR A 40 7.47 -20.83 3.97
CA THR A 40 8.27 -19.60 4.14
C THR A 40 7.50 -18.52 4.91
N ALA A 41 6.17 -18.53 4.84
CA ALA A 41 5.34 -17.60 5.59
C ALA A 41 5.16 -18.03 7.05
N ARG A 42 4.99 -17.05 7.93
CA ARG A 42 4.60 -17.32 9.32
C ARG A 42 3.16 -17.85 9.34
N GLU A 43 2.90 -18.87 10.15
CA GLU A 43 1.55 -19.42 10.37
C GLU A 43 0.56 -18.34 10.85
N LYS A 44 1.03 -17.40 11.68
CA LYS A 44 0.24 -16.28 12.17
C LYS A 44 0.90 -14.94 11.82
N PRO A 45 0.18 -14.03 11.12
CA PRO A 45 0.71 -12.71 10.82
C PRO A 45 0.87 -11.89 12.09
N ILE A 46 1.95 -11.11 12.15
CA ILE A 46 2.18 -10.14 13.24
C ILE A 46 1.46 -8.84 12.88
N ILE A 47 0.16 -8.79 13.16
CA ILE A 47 -0.71 -7.64 12.84
C ILE A 47 -0.13 -6.29 13.33
N PRO A 48 0.44 -6.16 14.55
CA PRO A 48 1.02 -4.90 14.99
C PRO A 48 2.14 -4.38 14.09
N LEU A 49 2.95 -5.27 13.49
CA LEU A 49 4.03 -4.86 12.59
C LEU A 49 3.47 -4.35 11.25
N GLY A 50 2.44 -5.01 10.73
CA GLY A 50 1.72 -4.53 9.54
C GLY A 50 1.05 -3.18 9.79
N PHE A 51 0.39 -3.02 10.93
CA PHE A 51 -0.24 -1.75 11.30
C PHE A 51 0.79 -0.61 11.48
N LEU A 52 1.95 -0.89 12.10
CA LEU A 52 3.03 0.08 12.19
C LEU A 52 3.52 0.53 10.81
N ALA A 53 3.65 -0.39 9.86
CA ALA A 53 4.00 -0.04 8.48
C ALA A 53 2.95 0.88 7.84
N ILE A 54 1.66 0.61 8.05
CA ILE A 54 0.55 1.46 7.57
C ILE A 54 0.68 2.87 8.14
N VAL A 55 0.94 3.02 9.43
CA VAL A 55 1.09 4.34 10.07
C VAL A 55 2.28 5.11 9.49
N ILE A 56 3.43 4.45 9.32
CA ILE A 56 4.63 5.10 8.73
C ILE A 56 4.35 5.53 7.28
N GLN A 57 3.71 4.67 6.48
CA GLN A 57 3.34 4.98 5.11
C GLN A 57 2.32 6.13 5.05
N ALA A 58 1.36 6.18 5.97
CA ALA A 58 0.36 7.26 6.05
C ALA A 58 1.02 8.63 6.29
N LEU A 59 1.96 8.68 7.23
CA LEU A 59 2.71 9.89 7.57
C LEU A 59 3.59 10.31 6.39
N ALA A 60 4.29 9.38 5.76
CA ALA A 60 5.14 9.65 4.60
C ALA A 60 4.31 10.21 3.43
N LEU A 61 3.21 9.53 3.07
CA LEU A 61 2.34 9.93 1.97
C LEU A 61 1.71 11.31 2.23
N SER A 62 1.13 11.52 3.42
CA SER A 62 0.51 12.80 3.77
C SER A 62 1.51 13.94 3.83
N THR A 63 2.76 13.68 4.24
CA THR A 63 3.84 14.68 4.23
C THR A 63 4.21 15.07 2.80
N LEU A 64 4.37 14.09 1.91
CA LEU A 64 4.71 14.36 0.52
C LEU A 64 3.60 15.13 -0.20
N PHE A 65 2.33 14.77 0.04
CA PHE A 65 1.21 15.55 -0.48
C PHE A 65 1.21 16.98 0.09
N ALA A 66 1.38 17.15 1.41
CA ALA A 66 1.39 18.49 2.01
C ALA A 66 2.53 19.40 1.49
N LEU A 67 3.64 18.82 1.04
CA LEU A 67 4.80 19.59 0.54
C LEU A 67 4.75 19.85 -0.97
N PHE A 68 4.23 18.90 -1.76
CA PHE A 68 4.40 18.91 -3.21
C PHE A 68 3.09 18.94 -4.00
N TYR A 69 1.95 18.63 -3.38
CA TYR A 69 0.67 18.66 -4.06
C TYR A 69 0.14 20.09 -4.14
N SER A 70 -0.08 20.59 -5.36
CA SER A 70 -0.44 21.99 -5.63
C SER A 70 -1.93 22.22 -5.88
N GLY A 71 -2.81 21.30 -5.48
CA GLY A 71 -4.27 21.48 -5.63
C GLY A 71 -4.78 21.35 -7.07
N THR A 72 -4.05 20.63 -7.94
CA THR A 72 -4.52 20.29 -9.30
C THR A 72 -5.68 19.28 -9.27
N ASN A 73 -6.11 18.74 -10.41
CA ASN A 73 -7.14 17.70 -10.46
C ASN A 73 -6.80 16.51 -9.53
N PRO A 74 -7.63 16.21 -8.50
CA PRO A 74 -7.33 15.20 -7.48
C PRO A 74 -7.26 13.79 -8.02
N ILE A 75 -7.95 13.50 -9.13
CA ILE A 75 -7.92 12.18 -9.73
C ILE A 75 -6.56 11.96 -10.40
N THR A 76 -6.17 12.82 -11.34
CA THR A 76 -4.90 12.63 -12.08
C THR A 76 -3.68 12.86 -11.20
N GLY A 77 -3.72 13.89 -10.35
CA GLY A 77 -2.63 14.19 -9.42
C GLY A 77 -2.49 13.12 -8.35
N GLY A 78 -3.61 12.66 -7.78
CA GLY A 78 -3.65 11.58 -6.81
C GLY A 78 -3.15 10.26 -7.39
N LEU A 79 -3.60 9.89 -8.59
CA LEU A 79 -3.11 8.70 -9.30
C LEU A 79 -1.61 8.75 -9.52
N PHE A 80 -1.09 9.87 -10.05
CA PHE A 80 0.33 10.02 -10.35
C PHE A 80 1.20 9.95 -9.09
N PHE A 81 0.88 10.75 -8.07
CA PHE A 81 1.64 10.76 -6.80
C PHE A 81 1.53 9.42 -6.07
N GLY A 82 0.32 8.85 -6.01
CA GLY A 82 0.05 7.55 -5.40
C GLY A 82 0.88 6.46 -6.05
N LEU A 83 0.79 6.29 -7.38
CA LEU A 83 1.54 5.27 -8.11
C LEU A 83 3.05 5.48 -8.06
N LEU A 84 3.54 6.72 -8.10
CA LEU A 84 4.98 6.98 -8.01
C LEU A 84 5.54 6.49 -6.68
N LEU A 85 4.88 6.83 -5.57
CA LEU A 85 5.29 6.37 -4.24
C LEU A 85 5.03 4.88 -4.03
N GLY A 86 3.92 4.39 -4.58
CA GLY A 86 3.56 2.99 -4.56
C GLY A 86 4.59 2.12 -5.27
N SER A 87 5.11 2.58 -6.42
CA SER A 87 6.10 1.86 -7.20
C SER A 87 7.38 1.59 -6.40
N TYR A 88 7.87 2.60 -5.66
CA TYR A 88 9.03 2.46 -4.79
C TYR A 88 8.84 1.37 -3.73
N SER A 89 7.63 1.26 -3.15
CA SER A 89 7.32 0.25 -2.14
C SER A 89 7.07 -1.13 -2.74
N ILE A 90 6.22 -1.23 -3.76
CA ILE A 90 5.69 -2.52 -4.23
C ILE A 90 6.69 -3.30 -5.07
N VAL A 91 7.55 -2.62 -5.83
CA VAL A 91 8.56 -3.29 -6.67
C VAL A 91 9.52 -4.11 -5.82
N TYR A 92 9.89 -3.60 -4.64
CA TYR A 92 10.70 -4.37 -3.69
C TYR A 92 9.96 -5.63 -3.23
N GLY A 93 8.69 -5.51 -2.82
CA GLY A 93 7.85 -6.65 -2.42
C GLY A 93 7.70 -7.69 -3.52
N ALA A 94 7.32 -7.24 -4.72
CA ALA A 94 7.00 -8.10 -5.85
C ALA A 94 8.20 -8.88 -6.40
N PHE A 95 9.40 -8.30 -6.39
CA PHE A 95 10.57 -8.93 -7.03
C PHE A 95 11.67 -9.36 -6.05
N VAL A 96 11.96 -8.58 -5.00
CA VAL A 96 13.06 -8.90 -4.09
C VAL A 96 12.67 -10.00 -3.11
N VAL A 97 11.40 -10.05 -2.68
CA VAL A 97 10.91 -11.11 -1.78
C VAL A 97 11.01 -12.49 -2.43
N PRO A 98 10.42 -12.76 -3.61
CA PRO A 98 10.53 -14.09 -4.23
C PRO A 98 11.94 -14.40 -4.73
N ALA A 99 12.82 -13.41 -4.88
CA ALA A 99 14.23 -13.66 -5.18
C ALA A 99 15.03 -14.18 -3.96
N LYS A 100 14.52 -13.99 -2.74
CA LYS A 100 15.20 -14.36 -1.49
C LYS A 100 14.56 -15.53 -0.76
N PHE A 101 13.27 -15.74 -0.98
CA PHE A 101 12.44 -16.69 -0.25
C PHE A 101 11.90 -17.74 -1.23
N ASN A 102 11.65 -18.95 -0.74
CA ASN A 102 11.07 -20.03 -1.54
C ASN A 102 9.60 -19.73 -1.81
N ILE A 103 9.35 -18.98 -2.89
CA ILE A 103 8.02 -18.60 -3.36
C ILE A 103 7.85 -19.16 -4.78
N GLU A 104 6.84 -20.01 -4.96
CA GLU A 104 6.59 -20.68 -6.24
C GLU A 104 5.09 -20.72 -6.58
N PRO A 105 4.67 -20.38 -7.81
CA PRO A 105 5.49 -19.81 -8.88
C PRO A 105 5.83 -18.32 -8.67
N VAL A 106 7.11 -17.96 -8.87
CA VAL A 106 7.61 -16.57 -8.69
C VAL A 106 6.76 -15.53 -9.40
N TRP A 107 6.44 -15.74 -10.68
CA TRP A 107 5.69 -14.76 -11.46
C TRP A 107 4.23 -14.61 -11.04
N GLN A 108 3.62 -15.66 -10.50
CA GLN A 108 2.26 -15.56 -9.97
C GLN A 108 2.24 -14.67 -8.72
N TYR A 109 3.24 -14.82 -7.84
CA TYR A 109 3.41 -13.95 -6.68
C TYR A 109 3.70 -12.50 -7.09
N ALA A 110 4.65 -12.29 -8.00
CA ALA A 110 5.02 -10.94 -8.45
C ALA A 110 3.83 -10.20 -9.07
N VAL A 111 3.03 -10.87 -9.92
CA VAL A 111 1.82 -10.26 -10.51
C VAL A 111 0.79 -9.94 -9.44
N LEU A 112 0.60 -10.82 -8.45
CA LEU A 112 -0.33 -10.59 -7.34
C LEU A 112 0.06 -9.35 -6.51
N GLU A 113 1.34 -9.24 -6.16
CA GLU A 113 1.88 -8.06 -5.44
C GLU A 113 1.78 -6.78 -6.27
N LEU A 114 2.13 -6.82 -7.56
CA LEU A 114 2.01 -5.65 -8.43
C LEU A 114 0.56 -5.21 -8.58
N ALA A 115 -0.38 -6.16 -8.73
CA ALA A 115 -1.81 -5.86 -8.80
C ALA A 115 -2.31 -5.22 -7.49
N TYR A 116 -1.86 -5.75 -6.34
CA TYR A 116 -2.12 -5.14 -5.04
C TYR A 116 -1.63 -3.69 -5.01
N GLY A 117 -0.37 -3.46 -5.35
CA GLY A 117 0.23 -2.13 -5.30
C GLY A 117 -0.45 -1.14 -6.24
N VAL A 118 -0.70 -1.51 -7.49
CA VAL A 118 -1.37 -0.63 -8.46
C VAL A 118 -2.74 -0.21 -7.94
N LEU A 119 -3.57 -1.15 -7.47
CA LEU A 119 -4.90 -0.83 -6.96
C LEU A 119 -4.83 -0.03 -5.65
N HIS A 120 -4.05 -0.50 -4.69
CA HIS A 120 -3.89 0.13 -3.38
C HIS A 120 -3.42 1.59 -3.52
N PHE A 121 -2.33 1.83 -4.23
CA PHE A 121 -1.71 3.15 -4.31
C PHE A 121 -2.45 4.11 -5.25
N SER A 122 -3.16 3.60 -6.26
CA SER A 122 -4.08 4.43 -7.06
C SER A 122 -5.20 5.00 -6.19
N ILE A 123 -5.88 4.13 -5.44
CA ILE A 123 -7.02 4.53 -4.60
C ILE A 123 -6.54 5.40 -3.44
N ALA A 124 -5.46 5.01 -2.76
CA ALA A 124 -4.88 5.80 -1.67
C ALA A 124 -4.46 7.20 -2.14
N GLY A 125 -3.78 7.30 -3.28
CA GLY A 125 -3.34 8.56 -3.84
C GLY A 125 -4.52 9.49 -4.15
N ILE A 126 -5.60 8.95 -4.74
CA ILE A 126 -6.84 9.69 -4.99
C ILE A 126 -7.47 10.16 -3.67
N ILE A 127 -7.61 9.29 -2.67
CA ILE A 127 -8.19 9.63 -1.35
C ILE A 127 -7.43 10.80 -0.72
N VAL A 128 -6.10 10.72 -0.67
CA VAL A 128 -5.27 11.77 -0.08
C VAL A 128 -5.36 13.05 -0.89
N ALA A 129 -5.31 12.98 -2.22
CA ALA A 129 -5.45 14.13 -3.09
C ALA A 129 -6.78 14.87 -2.88
N TYR A 130 -7.90 14.14 -2.74
CA TYR A 130 -9.21 14.73 -2.46
C TYR A 130 -9.25 15.47 -1.12
N VAL A 131 -8.55 14.97 -0.10
CA VAL A 131 -8.48 15.65 1.20
C VAL A 131 -7.68 16.96 1.10
N PHE A 132 -6.63 16.99 0.27
CA PHE A 132 -5.77 18.16 0.08
C PHE A 132 -6.25 19.15 -1.00
N SER A 133 -7.33 18.85 -1.71
CA SER A 133 -7.88 19.71 -2.78
C SER A 133 -8.94 20.69 -2.26
#